data_AF-A0A3N1NF15-F1
#
_entry.id   AF-A0A3N1NF15-F1
#
_cell.length_a   1.000
_cell.length_b   1.000
_cell.length_c   1.000
_cell.angle_alpha   90.00
_cell.angle_beta   90.00
_cell.angle_gamma   90.00
#
_symmetry.space_group_name_H-M   'P 1'
#
loop_
_entity.id
_entity.type
_entity.pdbx_description
1 polymer ?
#
loop_
_entity_poly.entity_id
_entity_poly.type
_entity_poly.pdbx_seq_one_letter_code
_entity_poly.pdbx_strand_id
1 'polypeptide(L)'
;MTQVGEGVAVGGGRDPDIDDLDDNHWLELEYRFQSGRAVYGYFRATDSDGMVWVGRLNDQGQVCLAGLPPGNVRVTLLPEPDLDARIEATRASIKEVLDQIIEDQRLEAEAYERELEQMGGPQRVFEHIQAVGRGAWNGAVGFVEFVGKTAYKVAEFSYYLSPANLLGDTLRASYQSYQDGELTWSEWYDSVNQNLLDEQKKDLARLFGVEPDDISEERLRELMGLIAEAYDIAAFIADDAPTRAMLLEFAQAMADNQSSVEWAEFAGAGVFEIVLAALLALFTAGAGNVAQAASQLRHASRLRGLGHLFRNLARQLRRKKLRKEFDAPVDQKTSLSTEQPQAPQLTARAELPYEPHSDVKAPKTGDRVHKRYHRDGNPEDPYTLQADGKPMGAETGPMPNHLTGLEAPPAGHDDLVAQGWPNLNYDGYETYDTFVDAKPVDIPEGTKIYRIVDEKNNDAGGFWAYDLPANKTEWRRGYAVKDDWNDNGYYVEHFVGEGGLKAWEGPAAGQPYEEFSGNEFYLQGGSTQLFVSPNSIEASSPNLTNWPEP
;
A
#
# COMPACT_ATOMS: atom_id res chain seq x y z
N MET A 1 1.39 -39.83 33.31
CA MET A 1 2.80 -39.49 33.11
C MET A 1 2.87 -38.56 31.92
N THR A 2 2.79 -37.26 32.18
CA THR A 2 2.86 -36.22 31.16
C THR A 2 4.30 -35.72 31.16
N GLN A 3 4.90 -35.70 29.99
CA GLN A 3 6.31 -35.40 29.76
C GLN A 3 6.60 -33.96 30.22
N VAL A 4 7.36 -33.83 31.30
CA VAL A 4 7.83 -32.55 31.86
C VAL A 4 8.83 -31.98 30.87
N GLY A 5 8.48 -30.86 30.22
CA GLY A 5 9.37 -30.13 29.31
C GLY A 5 10.57 -29.56 30.06
N GLU A 6 11.75 -29.77 29.49
CA GLU A 6 13.06 -29.39 30.04
C GLU A 6 13.19 -27.86 30.25
N GLY A 7 12.77 -27.39 31.42
CA GLY A 7 13.20 -26.13 31.99
C GLY A 7 14.26 -26.40 33.06
N VAL A 8 15.50 -26.71 32.67
CA VAL A 8 16.57 -26.96 33.65
C VAL A 8 17.08 -25.62 34.19
N ALA A 9 16.69 -25.27 35.42
CA ALA A 9 17.45 -24.32 36.23
C ALA A 9 18.62 -25.07 36.87
N VAL A 10 19.86 -24.77 36.44
CA VAL A 10 21.07 -25.28 37.12
C VAL A 10 21.35 -24.37 38.31
N GLY A 11 20.89 -24.76 39.49
CA GLY A 11 21.20 -24.13 40.78
C GLY A 11 21.24 -25.19 41.88
N GLY A 12 22.37 -25.27 42.59
CA GLY A 12 22.79 -26.41 43.41
C GLY A 12 21.71 -26.97 44.36
N GLY A 13 21.26 -28.19 44.06
CA GLY A 13 20.43 -28.98 44.96
C GLY A 13 21.20 -29.36 46.23
N ARG A 14 20.49 -29.37 47.35
CA ARG A 14 20.95 -29.99 48.61
C ARG A 14 21.36 -31.45 48.35
N ASP A 15 22.28 -31.93 49.16
CA ASP A 15 22.86 -33.29 49.12
C ASP A 15 21.77 -34.36 48.92
N PRO A 16 21.84 -35.17 47.85
CA PRO A 16 20.83 -36.17 47.52
C PRO A 16 20.74 -37.33 48.52
N ASP A 17 21.63 -37.41 49.52
CA ASP A 17 21.64 -38.45 50.56
C ASP A 17 20.85 -38.06 51.85
N ILE A 18 20.08 -36.97 51.84
CA ILE A 18 19.17 -36.62 52.95
C ILE A 18 17.76 -37.17 52.68
N ASP A 19 17.32 -38.10 53.52
CA ASP A 19 16.00 -38.79 53.53
C ASP A 19 14.79 -37.88 53.90
N ASP A 20 14.81 -36.59 53.55
CA ASP A 20 13.70 -35.66 53.80
C ASP A 20 12.93 -35.36 52.50
N LEU A 21 12.28 -36.39 51.93
CA LEU A 21 11.38 -36.25 50.77
C LEU A 21 10.08 -35.50 51.12
N ASP A 22 9.75 -35.35 52.40
CA ASP A 22 8.55 -34.66 52.89
C ASP A 22 8.65 -33.13 52.80
N ASP A 23 9.84 -32.57 52.57
CA ASP A 23 10.10 -31.12 52.49
C ASP A 23 10.42 -30.62 51.06
N ASN A 24 10.18 -31.45 50.04
CA ASN A 24 10.48 -31.11 48.64
C ASN A 24 9.30 -30.43 47.95
N HIS A 25 9.22 -29.10 48.05
CA HIS A 25 8.19 -28.30 47.41
C HIS A 25 8.60 -27.83 46.01
N TRP A 26 7.61 -27.52 45.17
CA TRP A 26 7.83 -27.04 43.80
C TRP A 26 7.13 -25.71 43.51
N LEU A 27 7.59 -25.02 42.48
CA LEU A 27 6.97 -23.80 41.96
C LEU A 27 6.69 -23.99 40.48
N GLU A 28 5.42 -23.92 40.09
CA GLU A 28 5.01 -23.86 38.68
C GLU A 28 4.44 -22.48 38.39
N LEU A 29 5.07 -21.76 37.46
CA LEU A 29 4.62 -20.47 36.99
C LEU A 29 4.24 -20.53 35.52
N GLU A 30 3.21 -19.80 35.17
CA GLU A 30 2.82 -19.55 33.79
C GLU A 30 2.51 -18.07 33.60
N TYR A 31 3.20 -17.42 32.66
CA TYR A 31 2.99 -16.01 32.34
C TYR A 31 2.56 -15.83 30.89
N ARG A 32 1.36 -15.28 30.72
CA ARG A 32 0.71 -15.08 29.42
C ARG A 32 0.27 -13.63 29.24
N PHE A 33 0.01 -13.24 28.00
CA PHE A 33 -0.85 -12.08 27.71
C PHE A 33 -2.31 -12.43 28.02
N GLN A 34 -3.18 -11.43 28.16
CA GLN A 34 -4.63 -11.66 28.31
C GLN A 34 -5.19 -12.57 27.21
N SER A 35 -4.67 -12.44 26.00
CA SER A 35 -4.95 -13.31 24.85
C SER A 35 -4.44 -14.76 24.92
N GLY A 36 -3.88 -15.18 26.06
CA GLY A 36 -3.32 -16.52 26.24
C GLY A 36 -1.97 -16.76 25.56
N ARG A 37 -1.43 -15.80 24.81
CA ARG A 37 -0.09 -15.91 24.18
C ARG A 37 1.02 -15.94 25.24
N ALA A 38 1.99 -16.82 25.06
CA ALA A 38 3.14 -16.96 25.97
C ALA A 38 3.97 -15.67 26.06
N VAL A 39 4.36 -15.29 27.28
CA VAL A 39 5.30 -14.20 27.54
C VAL A 39 6.69 -14.81 27.81
N TYR A 40 7.69 -14.36 27.07
CA TYR A 40 9.06 -14.85 27.18
C TYR A 40 9.89 -13.89 28.02
N GLY A 41 10.64 -14.35 29.00
CA GLY A 41 11.40 -13.45 29.87
C GLY A 41 12.34 -14.17 30.82
N TYR A 42 12.96 -13.40 31.71
CA TYR A 42 13.73 -13.91 32.82
C TYR A 42 12.89 -13.89 34.08
N PHE A 43 13.22 -14.77 35.02
CA PHE A 43 12.73 -14.67 36.38
C PHE A 43 13.90 -14.63 37.35
N ARG A 44 13.68 -13.95 38.46
CA ARG A 44 14.45 -14.05 39.68
C ARG A 44 13.49 -14.45 40.79
N ALA A 45 13.69 -15.61 41.38
CA ALA A 45 12.91 -16.14 42.48
C ALA A 45 13.77 -16.12 43.76
N THR A 46 13.23 -15.68 44.89
CA THR A 46 13.87 -15.76 46.21
C THR A 46 12.96 -16.55 47.14
N ASP A 47 13.42 -17.69 47.64
CA ASP A 47 12.63 -18.52 48.54
C ASP A 47 12.66 -18.02 50.00
N SER A 48 11.94 -18.70 50.88
CA SER A 48 11.81 -18.33 52.30
C SER A 48 13.11 -18.46 53.10
N ASP A 49 14.06 -19.28 52.64
CA ASP A 49 15.39 -19.43 53.22
C ASP A 49 16.37 -18.34 52.70
N GLY A 50 15.94 -17.51 51.75
CA GLY A 50 16.71 -16.43 51.15
C GLY A 50 17.59 -16.87 49.98
N MET A 51 17.45 -18.10 49.50
CA MET A 51 18.18 -18.61 48.34
C MET A 51 17.55 -18.04 47.05
N VAL A 52 18.42 -17.72 46.09
CA VAL A 52 18.03 -17.01 44.86
C VAL A 52 18.17 -17.94 43.65
N TRP A 53 17.08 -18.04 42.91
CA TRP A 53 16.94 -18.82 41.68
C TRP A 53 16.79 -17.85 40.50
N VAL A 54 17.52 -18.10 39.42
CA VAL A 54 17.45 -17.28 38.20
C VAL A 54 17.34 -18.17 36.97
N GLY A 55 16.56 -17.75 35.99
CA GLY A 55 16.39 -18.52 34.76
C GLY A 55 15.52 -17.80 33.73
N ARG A 56 15.10 -18.54 32.72
CA ARG A 56 14.23 -18.06 31.65
C ARG A 56 12.90 -18.81 31.66
N LEU A 57 11.83 -18.10 31.28
CA LEU A 57 10.59 -18.73 30.88
C LEU A 57 10.83 -19.51 29.58
N ASN A 58 10.23 -20.70 29.47
CA ASN A 58 10.29 -21.50 28.25
C ASN A 58 9.47 -20.86 27.12
N ASP A 59 9.37 -21.55 25.98
CA ASP A 59 8.65 -21.07 24.81
C ASP A 59 7.12 -21.02 24.97
N GLN A 60 6.60 -21.56 26.08
CA GLN A 60 5.21 -21.50 26.50
C GLN A 60 4.98 -20.46 27.60
N GLY A 61 6.01 -19.69 27.99
CA GLY A 61 5.93 -18.70 29.05
C GLY A 61 5.90 -19.31 30.45
N GLN A 62 6.42 -20.52 30.61
CA GLN A 62 6.36 -21.30 31.84
C GLN A 62 7.73 -21.51 32.47
N VAL A 63 7.75 -21.73 33.78
CA VAL A 63 8.91 -22.25 34.51
C VAL A 63 8.44 -23.19 35.62
N CYS A 64 9.21 -24.25 35.85
CA CYS A 64 9.07 -25.13 37.00
C CYS A 64 10.37 -25.14 37.80
N LEU A 65 10.29 -24.93 39.12
CA LEU A 65 11.39 -25.12 40.07
C LEU A 65 11.00 -26.23 41.05
N ALA A 66 11.96 -26.99 41.54
CA ALA A 66 11.79 -28.01 42.56
C ALA A 66 12.88 -27.88 43.63
N GLY A 67 12.70 -28.52 44.79
CA GLY A 67 13.65 -28.42 45.91
C GLY A 67 13.50 -27.16 46.73
N LEU A 68 12.30 -26.57 46.78
CA LEU A 68 12.01 -25.33 47.50
C LEU A 68 11.55 -25.61 48.94
N PRO A 69 11.87 -24.73 49.90
CA PRO A 69 11.30 -24.80 51.26
C PRO A 69 9.79 -24.47 51.25
N PRO A 70 9.05 -24.86 52.31
CA PRO A 70 7.64 -24.51 52.44
C PRO A 70 7.44 -22.99 52.51
N GLY A 71 6.31 -22.52 51.97
CA GLY A 71 5.88 -21.13 52.03
C GLY A 71 5.75 -20.47 50.66
N ASN A 72 6.13 -19.20 50.58
CA ASN A 72 6.03 -18.42 49.35
C ASN A 72 7.42 -18.12 48.79
N VAL A 73 7.52 -18.13 47.46
CA VAL A 73 8.68 -17.67 46.70
C VAL A 73 8.39 -16.29 46.17
N ARG A 74 9.26 -15.31 46.47
CA ARG A 74 9.17 -13.99 45.87
C ARG A 74 9.73 -14.02 44.46
N VAL A 75 8.89 -13.81 43.47
CA VAL A 75 9.25 -13.87 42.06
C VAL A 75 9.22 -12.48 41.46
N THR A 76 10.32 -12.11 40.81
CA THR A 76 10.42 -10.95 39.93
C THR A 76 10.58 -11.43 38.50
N LEU A 77 9.61 -11.14 37.65
CA LEU A 77 9.71 -11.32 36.21
C LEU A 77 10.39 -10.09 35.62
N LEU A 78 11.45 -10.35 34.86
CA LEU A 78 12.36 -9.34 34.37
C LEU A 78 12.47 -9.46 32.85
N PRO A 79 12.54 -8.32 32.13
CA PRO A 79 13.04 -8.34 30.77
C PRO A 79 14.49 -8.82 30.72
N GLU A 80 14.97 -9.15 29.53
CA GLU A 80 16.39 -9.44 29.34
C GLU A 80 17.24 -8.25 29.81
N PRO A 81 18.43 -8.50 30.39
CA PRO A 81 19.43 -7.44 30.57
C PRO A 81 19.63 -6.70 29.24
N ASP A 82 19.81 -5.39 29.32
CA ASP A 82 20.03 -4.51 28.15
C ASP A 82 18.88 -4.47 27.13
N LEU A 83 17.66 -4.91 27.49
CA LEU A 83 16.51 -4.89 26.57
C LEU A 83 16.24 -3.48 26.02
N ASP A 84 16.29 -2.44 26.87
CA ASP A 84 16.09 -1.06 26.41
C ASP A 84 17.18 -0.64 25.39
N ALA A 85 18.45 -0.98 25.64
CA ALA A 85 19.53 -0.70 24.69
C ALA A 85 19.34 -1.44 23.35
N ARG A 86 18.81 -2.67 23.39
CA ARG A 86 18.48 -3.45 22.17
C ARG A 86 17.27 -2.91 21.42
N ILE A 87 16.29 -2.36 22.13
CA ILE A 87 15.16 -1.64 21.54
C ILE A 87 15.69 -0.42 20.79
N GLU A 88 16.54 0.39 21.42
CA GLU A 88 17.13 1.55 20.76
C GLU A 88 18.00 1.16 19.55
N ALA A 89 18.79 0.08 19.66
CA ALA A 89 19.57 -0.42 18.53
C ALA A 89 18.68 -0.87 17.35
N THR A 90 17.57 -1.58 17.62
CA THR A 90 16.63 -1.99 16.57
C THR A 90 15.95 -0.77 15.93
N ARG A 91 15.58 0.24 16.72
CA ARG A 91 15.04 1.51 16.22
C ARG A 91 16.04 2.25 15.35
N ALA A 92 17.31 2.31 15.76
CA ALA A 92 18.36 2.92 14.94
C ALA A 92 18.51 2.23 13.58
N SER A 93 18.46 0.89 13.54
CA SER A 93 18.47 0.15 12.28
C SER A 93 17.22 0.39 11.43
N ILE A 94 16.03 0.50 12.04
CA ILE A 94 14.80 0.88 11.33
C ILE A 94 14.98 2.26 10.70
N LYS A 95 15.41 3.24 11.51
CA LYS A 95 15.65 4.61 11.04
C LYS A 95 16.65 4.65 9.90
N GLU A 96 17.75 3.91 9.99
CA GLU A 96 18.76 3.83 8.93
C GLU A 96 18.16 3.33 7.61
N VAL A 97 17.32 2.30 7.64
CA VAL A 97 16.64 1.80 6.43
C VAL A 97 15.66 2.84 5.87
N LEU A 98 14.91 3.53 6.74
CA LEU A 98 13.99 4.61 6.34
C LEU A 98 14.74 5.82 5.74
N ASP A 99 15.85 6.24 6.35
CA ASP A 99 16.71 7.32 5.86
C ASP A 99 17.35 6.95 4.52
N GLN A 100 17.75 5.69 4.32
CA GLN A 100 18.25 5.21 3.04
C GLN A 100 17.19 5.25 1.94
N ILE A 101 15.92 4.98 2.26
CA ILE A 101 14.82 5.13 1.31
C ILE A 101 14.67 6.60 0.90
N ILE A 102 14.75 7.54 1.86
CA ILE A 102 14.71 8.98 1.58
C ILE A 102 15.89 9.41 0.67
N GLU A 103 17.11 8.96 1.00
CA GLU A 103 18.32 9.38 0.28
C GLU A 103 18.41 8.78 -1.12
N ASP A 104 18.03 7.51 -1.30
CA ASP A 104 17.98 6.89 -2.63
C ASP A 104 17.05 7.70 -3.56
N GLN A 105 15.92 8.20 -3.03
CA GLN A 105 15.00 9.05 -3.79
C GLN A 105 15.60 10.42 -4.14
N ARG A 106 16.30 11.06 -3.19
CA ARG A 106 16.97 12.35 -3.41
C ARG A 106 18.06 12.27 -4.48
N LEU A 107 18.89 11.23 -4.42
CA LEU A 107 19.99 11.03 -5.37
C LEU A 107 19.50 10.80 -6.80
N GLU A 108 18.38 10.11 -6.95
CA GLU A 108 17.78 9.86 -8.27
C GLU A 108 17.17 11.14 -8.87
N ALA A 109 16.50 11.95 -8.06
CA ALA A 109 16.01 13.27 -8.50
C ALA A 109 17.17 14.17 -8.99
N GLU A 110 18.28 14.23 -8.23
CA GLU A 110 19.46 15.03 -8.60
C GLU A 110 20.25 14.47 -9.80
N ALA A 111 20.27 13.16 -9.99
CA ALA A 111 20.91 12.54 -11.15
C ALA A 111 20.13 12.87 -12.43
N TYR A 112 18.81 12.82 -12.34
CA TYR A 112 17.90 13.19 -13.43
C TYR A 112 18.03 14.68 -13.80
N GLU A 113 18.06 15.58 -12.82
CA GLU A 113 18.29 17.02 -13.06
C GLU A 113 19.63 17.31 -13.76
N ARG A 114 20.71 16.63 -13.36
CA ARG A 114 22.03 16.78 -14.00
C ARG A 114 22.09 16.25 -15.42
N GLU A 115 21.31 15.22 -15.73
CA GLU A 115 21.15 14.71 -17.09
C GLU A 115 20.42 15.74 -17.96
N LEU A 116 19.37 16.39 -17.40
CA LEU A 116 18.63 17.46 -18.07
C LEU A 116 19.48 18.70 -18.35
N GLU A 117 20.40 19.09 -17.48
CA GLU A 117 21.28 20.25 -17.68
C GLU A 117 22.31 20.05 -18.80
N GLN A 118 22.67 18.81 -19.11
CA GLN A 118 23.64 18.47 -20.15
C GLN A 118 23.02 18.41 -21.57
N MET A 119 21.69 18.38 -21.68
CA MET A 119 20.96 18.36 -22.95
C MET A 119 20.46 19.77 -23.34
N GLY A 120 20.84 20.27 -24.51
CA GLY A 120 20.42 21.60 -25.01
C GLY A 120 19.28 21.54 -26.03
N GLY A 121 18.35 22.52 -25.98
CA GLY A 121 17.38 22.81 -27.05
C GLY A 121 16.03 22.08 -27.00
N PRO A 122 15.18 22.18 -28.07
CA PRO A 122 13.81 21.65 -28.14
C PRO A 122 13.67 20.12 -27.96
N GLN A 123 14.75 19.36 -28.21
CA GLN A 123 14.84 17.93 -27.87
C GLN A 123 14.71 17.67 -26.36
N ARG A 124 15.07 18.65 -25.53
CA ARG A 124 14.90 18.63 -24.07
C ARG A 124 13.43 18.54 -23.64
N VAL A 125 12.48 19.04 -24.43
CA VAL A 125 11.03 18.93 -24.16
C VAL A 125 10.49 17.56 -24.62
N PHE A 126 11.04 17.01 -25.70
CA PHE A 126 10.61 15.76 -26.32
C PHE A 126 11.13 14.52 -25.57
N GLU A 127 12.38 14.54 -25.09
CA GLU A 127 12.95 13.47 -24.26
C GLU A 127 12.51 13.55 -22.79
N HIS A 128 12.11 14.74 -22.30
CA HIS A 128 11.46 14.89 -21.00
C HIS A 128 10.16 14.07 -20.92
N ILE A 129 9.34 14.08 -21.97
CA ILE A 129 8.10 13.29 -22.04
C ILE A 129 8.39 11.78 -22.08
N GLN A 130 9.45 11.33 -22.76
CA GLN A 130 9.81 9.90 -22.84
C GLN A 130 10.61 9.35 -21.64
N ALA A 131 11.29 10.21 -20.87
CA ALA A 131 12.10 9.79 -19.73
C ALA A 131 11.37 9.91 -18.38
N VAL A 132 10.49 10.92 -18.21
CA VAL A 132 9.57 10.98 -17.05
C VAL A 132 8.70 9.71 -17.02
N GLY A 133 8.17 9.27 -18.17
CA GLY A 133 7.35 8.06 -18.28
C GLY A 133 8.09 6.71 -18.11
N ARG A 134 9.43 6.70 -18.02
CA ARG A 134 10.20 5.47 -17.72
C ARG A 134 10.80 5.44 -16.31
N GLY A 135 10.94 6.58 -15.65
CA GLY A 135 11.60 6.73 -14.35
C GLY A 135 10.67 7.12 -13.18
N ALA A 136 9.45 7.59 -13.46
CA ALA A 136 8.47 7.94 -12.46
C ALA A 136 7.31 6.93 -12.47
N TRP A 137 7.39 5.89 -11.64
CA TRP A 137 6.14 5.46 -11.02
C TRP A 137 5.86 6.51 -9.93
N ASN A 138 4.65 7.08 -9.95
CA ASN A 138 4.02 7.92 -8.91
C ASN A 138 4.73 9.27 -8.62
N GLY A 139 4.14 10.46 -8.90
CA GLY A 139 2.71 10.78 -8.64
C GLY A 139 2.34 12.19 -8.10
N ALA A 140 1.70 12.29 -6.91
CA ALA A 140 1.19 13.48 -6.18
C ALA A 140 2.02 14.24 -5.06
N VAL A 141 1.84 15.56 -5.00
CA VAL A 141 2.08 16.47 -3.86
C VAL A 141 0.68 16.94 -3.39
N GLY A 142 0.32 17.17 -2.12
CA GLY A 142 1.06 17.20 -0.86
C GLY A 142 0.11 17.26 0.37
N PHE A 143 0.69 17.16 1.58
CA PHE A 143 -0.01 17.16 2.87
C PHE A 143 0.41 18.37 3.74
N VAL A 144 -0.58 19.01 4.39
CA VAL A 144 -0.49 19.90 5.57
C VAL A 144 -1.77 19.56 6.37
N GLU A 145 -1.85 19.19 7.65
CA GLU A 145 -1.04 19.37 8.86
C GLU A 145 -1.51 18.35 9.93
N PHE A 146 -0.68 17.99 10.92
CA PHE A 146 -1.18 17.37 12.16
C PHE A 146 -0.47 17.93 13.40
N VAL A 147 -1.03 18.98 14.02
CA VAL A 147 -1.18 19.09 15.48
C VAL A 147 -2.40 19.99 15.79
N GLY A 148 -3.55 19.38 16.08
CA GLY A 148 -4.60 20.01 16.88
C GLY A 148 -5.55 21.00 16.18
N LYS A 149 -6.82 20.58 16.07
CA LYS A 149 -8.02 21.40 15.77
C LYS A 149 -7.98 22.15 14.43
N THR A 150 -8.47 21.50 13.37
CA THR A 150 -9.65 21.88 12.56
C THR A 150 -9.74 20.87 11.40
N ALA A 151 -10.94 20.36 11.12
CA ALA A 151 -11.17 19.28 10.17
C ALA A 151 -11.17 19.77 8.72
N TYR A 152 -10.24 19.32 7.87
CA TYR A 152 -10.40 19.22 6.40
C TYR A 152 -9.53 18.07 5.83
N LYS A 153 -9.99 17.50 4.72
CA LYS A 153 -9.95 16.09 4.29
C LYS A 153 -8.55 15.53 3.92
N VAL A 154 -8.32 14.30 4.40
CA VAL A 154 -7.18 13.41 4.08
C VAL A 154 -7.77 12.18 3.38
N ALA A 155 -7.74 12.08 2.05
CA ALA A 155 -8.42 10.96 1.38
C ALA A 155 -8.00 10.70 -0.09
N GLU A 156 -6.73 10.50 -0.42
CA GLU A 156 -6.38 10.23 -1.83
C GLU A 156 -5.55 8.96 -2.11
N PHE A 157 -5.05 8.24 -1.09
CA PHE A 157 -4.33 6.98 -1.33
C PHE A 157 -4.57 5.83 -0.37
N SER A 158 -5.26 6.09 0.75
CA SER A 158 -5.64 5.04 1.70
C SER A 158 -6.62 4.01 1.12
N TYR A 159 -7.27 4.30 -0.01
CA TYR A 159 -8.33 3.46 -0.58
C TYR A 159 -7.81 2.12 -1.17
N TYR A 160 -6.61 2.09 -1.77
CA TYR A 160 -6.15 0.93 -2.57
C TYR A 160 -5.21 -0.04 -1.86
N LEU A 161 -4.48 0.44 -0.84
CA LEU A 161 -3.47 -0.36 -0.12
C LEU A 161 -3.78 -0.58 1.35
N SER A 162 -4.91 -0.06 1.86
CA SER A 162 -5.26 -0.22 3.27
C SER A 162 -6.21 -1.40 3.48
N PRO A 163 -5.74 -2.53 4.03
CA PRO A 163 -6.65 -3.52 4.60
C PRO A 163 -7.43 -2.99 5.81
N ALA A 164 -7.20 -1.74 6.27
CA ALA A 164 -8.17 -1.03 7.12
C ALA A 164 -9.53 -0.89 6.43
N ASN A 165 -9.53 -0.65 5.12
CA ASN A 165 -10.75 -0.51 4.35
C ASN A 165 -11.32 -1.88 3.94
N LEU A 166 -10.43 -2.82 3.60
CA LEU A 166 -10.84 -4.14 3.13
C LEU A 166 -11.35 -5.03 4.27
N LEU A 167 -10.66 -5.02 5.41
CA LEU A 167 -10.83 -5.96 6.52
C LEU A 167 -10.97 -5.26 7.87
N GLY A 168 -10.98 -3.93 7.95
CA GLY A 168 -10.67 -3.25 9.20
C GLY A 168 -11.68 -3.47 10.32
N ASP A 169 -12.97 -3.56 10.00
CA ASP A 169 -13.98 -3.93 11.00
C ASP A 169 -13.82 -5.39 11.45
N THR A 170 -13.55 -6.31 10.52
CA THR A 170 -13.33 -7.72 10.82
C THR A 170 -12.06 -7.93 11.65
N LEU A 171 -10.94 -7.32 11.28
CA LEU A 171 -9.67 -7.38 11.99
C LEU A 171 -9.79 -6.73 13.37
N ARG A 172 -10.41 -5.55 13.48
CA ARG A 172 -10.58 -4.85 14.76
C ARG A 172 -11.49 -5.64 15.71
N ALA A 173 -12.66 -6.07 15.25
CA ALA A 173 -13.62 -6.77 16.10
C ALA A 173 -13.07 -8.12 16.57
N SER A 174 -12.45 -8.89 15.66
CA SER A 174 -11.82 -10.16 16.02
C SER A 174 -10.60 -9.96 16.94
N TYR A 175 -9.81 -8.88 16.73
CA TYR A 175 -8.67 -8.57 17.59
C TYR A 175 -9.09 -8.14 18.99
N GLN A 176 -10.24 -7.48 19.15
CA GLN A 176 -10.79 -7.17 20.47
C GLN A 176 -11.13 -8.45 21.26
N SER A 177 -11.79 -9.43 20.63
CA SER A 177 -12.01 -10.74 21.28
C SER A 177 -10.70 -11.49 21.58
N TYR A 178 -9.68 -11.32 20.73
CA TYR A 178 -8.32 -11.80 21.03
C TYR A 178 -7.71 -11.09 22.25
N GLN A 179 -7.82 -9.76 22.36
CA GLN A 179 -7.31 -8.98 23.49
C GLN A 179 -7.96 -9.36 24.82
N ASP A 180 -9.27 -9.56 24.82
CA ASP A 180 -10.06 -9.86 26.01
C ASP A 180 -9.82 -11.29 26.53
N GLY A 181 -9.03 -12.10 25.80
CA GLY A 181 -8.71 -13.48 26.17
C GLY A 181 -9.81 -14.48 25.82
N GLU A 182 -10.83 -14.03 25.06
CA GLU A 182 -11.90 -14.90 24.56
C GLU A 182 -11.40 -15.83 23.44
N LEU A 183 -10.40 -15.37 22.67
CA LEU A 183 -9.75 -16.13 21.62
C LEU A 183 -8.25 -16.26 21.87
N THR A 184 -7.70 -17.45 21.61
CA THR A 184 -6.27 -17.65 21.42
C THR A 184 -5.81 -17.10 20.06
N TRP A 185 -4.50 -17.04 19.82
CA TRP A 185 -3.95 -16.61 18.52
C TRP A 185 -4.49 -17.44 17.35
N SER A 186 -4.60 -18.76 17.51
CA SER A 186 -5.10 -19.65 16.45
C SER A 186 -6.59 -19.43 16.19
N GLU A 187 -7.38 -19.26 17.24
CA GLU A 187 -8.82 -19.05 17.13
C GLU A 187 -9.13 -17.67 16.54
N TRP A 188 -8.35 -16.66 16.92
CA TRP A 188 -8.42 -15.34 16.30
C TRP A 188 -8.13 -15.41 14.80
N TYR A 189 -7.02 -16.04 14.43
CA TYR A 189 -6.64 -16.26 13.04
C TYR A 189 -7.72 -16.98 12.23
N ASP A 190 -8.26 -18.07 12.77
CA ASP A 190 -9.33 -18.82 12.12
C ASP A 190 -10.62 -18.00 12.02
N SER A 191 -10.91 -17.14 13.01
CA SER A 191 -12.08 -16.23 12.97
C SER A 191 -11.96 -15.15 11.90
N VAL A 192 -10.76 -14.60 11.68
CA VAL A 192 -10.51 -13.65 10.58
C VAL A 192 -10.79 -14.35 9.26
N ASN A 193 -10.26 -15.56 9.07
CA ASN A 193 -10.42 -16.32 7.84
C ASN A 193 -11.88 -16.73 7.55
N GLN A 194 -12.65 -17.09 8.57
CA GLN A 194 -14.04 -17.53 8.43
C GLN A 194 -15.02 -16.40 8.13
N ASN A 195 -14.72 -15.16 8.56
CA ASN A 195 -15.62 -14.02 8.42
C ASN A 195 -15.33 -13.16 7.17
N LEU A 196 -14.50 -13.66 6.24
CA LEU A 196 -14.21 -12.97 4.99
C LEU A 196 -15.35 -13.13 3.98
N LEU A 197 -15.85 -11.99 3.49
CA LEU A 197 -16.74 -11.94 2.33
C LEU A 197 -15.97 -12.34 1.06
N ASP A 198 -16.65 -12.97 0.11
CA ASP A 198 -16.02 -13.39 -1.14
C ASP A 198 -15.45 -12.21 -1.94
N GLU A 199 -16.07 -11.02 -1.86
CA GLU A 199 -15.54 -9.79 -2.46
C GLU A 199 -14.19 -9.37 -1.85
N GLN A 200 -14.03 -9.48 -0.53
CA GLN A 200 -12.75 -9.17 0.15
C GLN A 200 -11.65 -10.14 -0.30
N LYS A 201 -11.98 -11.43 -0.50
CA LYS A 201 -11.03 -12.43 -1.03
C LYS A 201 -10.59 -12.08 -2.45
N LYS A 202 -11.51 -11.57 -3.29
CA LYS A 202 -11.20 -11.14 -4.65
C LYS A 202 -10.31 -9.91 -4.68
N ASP A 203 -10.57 -8.94 -3.83
CA ASP A 203 -9.75 -7.71 -3.76
C ASP A 203 -8.35 -8.00 -3.22
N LEU A 204 -8.21 -8.94 -2.29
CA LEU A 204 -6.89 -9.44 -1.87
C LEU A 204 -6.14 -10.08 -3.04
N ALA A 205 -6.79 -10.95 -3.81
CA ALA A 205 -6.14 -11.58 -4.96
C ALA A 205 -5.65 -10.53 -5.98
N ARG A 206 -6.49 -9.54 -6.28
CA ARG A 206 -6.16 -8.41 -7.16
C ARG A 206 -4.97 -7.59 -6.64
N LEU A 207 -4.93 -7.31 -5.33
CA LEU A 207 -3.82 -6.62 -4.68
C LEU A 207 -2.48 -7.35 -4.89
N PHE A 208 -2.51 -8.67 -4.97
CA PHE A 208 -1.33 -9.49 -5.21
C PHE A 208 -1.08 -9.80 -6.70
N GLY A 209 -1.83 -9.17 -7.61
CA GLY A 209 -1.69 -9.37 -9.05
C GLY A 209 -2.10 -10.77 -9.51
N VAL A 210 -3.00 -11.42 -8.77
CA VAL A 210 -3.52 -12.76 -9.09
C VAL A 210 -5.01 -12.64 -9.39
N GLU A 211 -5.47 -13.33 -10.44
CA GLU A 211 -6.89 -13.47 -10.70
C GLU A 211 -7.57 -14.14 -9.50
N PRO A 212 -8.70 -13.61 -8.99
CA PRO A 212 -9.32 -14.14 -7.78
C PRO A 212 -9.66 -15.61 -7.81
N ASP A 213 -10.03 -16.13 -8.98
CA ASP A 213 -10.43 -17.51 -9.17
C ASP A 213 -9.22 -18.47 -9.30
N ASP A 214 -8.00 -17.92 -9.40
CA ASP A 214 -6.74 -18.66 -9.53
C ASP A 214 -5.98 -18.84 -8.20
N ILE A 215 -6.44 -18.21 -7.11
CA ILE A 215 -5.86 -18.37 -5.76
C ILE A 215 -6.39 -19.65 -5.10
N SER A 216 -5.49 -20.52 -4.61
CA SER A 216 -5.88 -21.67 -3.80
C SER A 216 -6.34 -21.24 -2.41
N GLU A 217 -7.27 -21.98 -1.79
CA GLU A 217 -7.71 -21.73 -0.42
C GLU A 217 -6.55 -21.71 0.58
N GLU A 218 -5.54 -22.57 0.38
CA GLU A 218 -4.32 -22.63 1.19
C GLU A 218 -3.51 -21.34 1.08
N ARG A 219 -3.33 -20.81 -0.14
CA ARG A 219 -2.61 -19.56 -0.39
C ARG A 219 -3.35 -18.36 0.20
N LEU A 220 -4.67 -18.33 0.06
CA LEU A 220 -5.51 -17.30 0.68
C LEU A 220 -5.36 -17.33 2.21
N ARG A 221 -5.37 -18.53 2.80
CA ARG A 221 -5.18 -18.71 4.24
C ARG A 221 -3.82 -18.19 4.70
N GLU A 222 -2.74 -18.52 3.98
CA GLU A 222 -1.39 -17.99 4.25
C GLU A 222 -1.36 -16.46 4.21
N LEU A 223 -1.96 -15.83 3.20
CA LEU A 223 -2.03 -14.37 3.07
C LEU A 223 -2.78 -13.73 4.24
N MET A 224 -3.89 -14.34 4.68
CA MET A 224 -4.62 -13.88 5.86
C MET A 224 -3.80 -13.99 7.14
N GLY A 225 -2.92 -14.98 7.23
CA GLY A 225 -2.00 -15.13 8.36
C GLY A 225 -1.05 -13.96 8.47
N LEU A 226 -0.64 -13.41 7.33
CA LEU A 226 0.27 -12.27 7.28
C LEU A 226 -0.40 -10.96 7.64
N ILE A 227 -1.64 -10.75 7.18
CA ILE A 227 -2.38 -9.54 7.55
C ILE A 227 -2.70 -9.54 9.04
N ALA A 228 -3.08 -10.69 9.60
CA ALA A 228 -3.26 -10.85 11.04
C ALA A 228 -1.94 -10.62 11.80
N GLU A 229 -0.83 -11.19 11.34
CA GLU A 229 0.50 -10.94 11.93
C GLU A 229 0.88 -9.45 11.87
N ALA A 230 0.65 -8.80 10.73
CA ALA A 230 0.93 -7.38 10.53
C ALA A 230 0.09 -6.49 11.45
N TYR A 231 -1.18 -6.82 11.63
CA TYR A 231 -2.07 -6.10 12.54
C TYR A 231 -1.60 -6.19 14.00
N ASP A 232 -1.20 -7.38 14.45
CA ASP A 232 -0.63 -7.57 15.79
C ASP A 232 0.71 -6.85 15.95
N ILE A 233 1.60 -6.90 14.95
CA ILE A 233 2.89 -6.16 14.99
C ILE A 233 2.63 -4.64 15.03
N ALA A 234 1.71 -4.15 14.22
CA ALA A 234 1.34 -2.74 14.19
C ALA A 234 0.72 -2.27 15.50
N ALA A 235 -0.03 -3.11 16.22
CA ALA A 235 -0.53 -2.78 17.56
C ALA A 235 0.60 -2.47 18.54
N PHE A 236 1.64 -3.31 18.56
CA PHE A 236 2.81 -3.06 19.42
C PHE A 236 3.60 -1.83 18.99
N ILE A 237 3.71 -1.57 17.69
CA ILE A 237 4.42 -0.39 17.16
C ILE A 237 3.62 0.89 17.44
N ALA A 238 2.29 0.86 17.29
CA ALA A 238 1.41 1.98 17.54
C ALA A 238 1.34 2.34 19.03
N ASP A 239 1.38 1.36 19.93
CA ASP A 239 1.45 1.57 21.39
C ASP A 239 2.81 2.19 21.82
N ASP A 240 3.88 1.99 21.03
CA ASP A 240 5.21 2.51 21.34
C ASP A 240 5.46 3.92 20.76
N ALA A 241 5.29 4.94 21.61
CA ALA A 241 5.39 6.35 21.21
C ALA A 241 6.69 6.74 20.48
N PRO A 242 7.90 6.30 20.88
CA PRO A 242 9.13 6.65 20.15
C PRO A 242 9.17 6.07 18.74
N THR A 243 8.71 4.83 18.54
CA THR A 243 8.66 4.23 17.19
C THR A 243 7.57 4.90 16.36
N ARG A 244 6.40 5.19 16.94
CA ARG A 244 5.34 5.94 16.25
C ARG A 244 5.85 7.30 15.77
N ALA A 245 6.58 8.05 16.60
CA ALA A 245 7.16 9.33 16.23
C ALA A 245 8.14 9.19 15.05
N MET A 246 9.05 8.20 15.10
CA MET A 246 9.98 7.92 13.99
C MET A 246 9.28 7.62 12.66
N LEU A 247 8.20 6.83 12.69
CA LEU A 247 7.45 6.50 11.48
C LEU A 247 6.68 7.71 10.94
N LEU A 248 6.18 8.58 11.83
CA LEU A 248 5.57 9.85 11.45
C LEU A 248 6.60 10.83 10.86
N GLU A 249 7.81 10.89 11.42
CA GLU A 249 8.92 11.69 10.87
C GLU A 249 9.34 11.20 9.49
N PHE A 250 9.43 9.88 9.29
CA PHE A 250 9.66 9.30 7.96
C PHE A 250 8.54 9.70 6.98
N ALA A 251 7.28 9.55 7.39
CA ALA A 251 6.13 9.96 6.58
C ALA A 251 6.18 11.46 6.20
N GLN A 252 6.57 12.32 7.15
CA GLN A 252 6.78 13.75 6.92
C GLN A 252 7.93 14.02 5.95
N ALA A 253 9.09 13.40 6.15
CA ALA A 253 10.25 13.59 5.29
C ALA A 253 10.00 13.13 3.84
N MET A 254 9.21 12.08 3.65
CA MET A 254 8.79 11.66 2.31
C MET A 254 7.80 12.65 1.67
N ALA A 255 6.94 13.29 2.47
CA ALA A 255 6.00 14.30 1.98
C ALA A 255 6.70 15.64 1.62
N ASP A 256 7.70 16.04 2.40
CA ASP A 256 8.41 17.32 2.21
C ASP A 256 9.32 17.33 0.97
N ASN A 257 9.76 16.16 0.47
CA ASN A 257 10.81 16.07 -0.53
C ASN A 257 10.36 16.22 -2.00
N GLN A 258 9.10 16.59 -2.28
CA GLN A 258 8.48 17.02 -3.56
C GLN A 258 8.80 16.28 -4.89
N SER A 259 9.67 15.27 -4.94
CA SER A 259 10.18 14.68 -6.19
C SER A 259 9.91 13.18 -6.35
N SER A 260 9.31 12.51 -5.36
CA SER A 260 8.97 11.08 -5.46
C SER A 260 7.63 10.81 -4.79
N VAL A 261 6.65 10.40 -5.57
CA VAL A 261 5.33 10.10 -5.02
C VAL A 261 5.08 8.61 -4.90
N GLU A 262 6.07 7.78 -5.24
CA GLU A 262 6.09 6.36 -4.85
C GLU A 262 5.86 6.14 -3.34
N TRP A 263 6.10 7.17 -2.51
CA TRP A 263 6.08 7.06 -1.05
C TRP A 263 5.23 8.09 -0.30
N ALA A 264 4.84 9.23 -0.89
CA ALA A 264 3.85 10.12 -0.24
C ALA A 264 2.49 9.39 -0.08
N GLU A 265 2.23 8.42 -0.94
CA GLU A 265 1.10 7.48 -0.94
C GLU A 265 1.21 6.44 0.18
N PHE A 266 2.43 6.07 0.56
CA PHE A 266 2.77 5.15 1.66
C PHE A 266 2.68 5.83 3.04
N ALA A 267 2.91 7.14 3.07
CA ALA A 267 2.88 7.98 4.26
C ALA A 267 1.47 8.40 4.71
N GLY A 268 0.48 8.36 3.80
CA GLY A 268 -0.88 8.88 4.03
C GLY A 268 -1.81 8.02 4.91
N ALA A 269 -1.45 6.78 5.21
CA ALA A 269 -2.36 5.82 5.85
C ALA A 269 -2.07 5.53 7.34
N GLY A 270 -0.85 5.84 7.82
CA GLY A 270 -0.46 5.67 9.22
C GLY A 270 0.49 4.49 9.46
N VAL A 271 0.73 4.19 10.73
CA VAL A 271 1.74 3.20 11.18
C VAL A 271 1.45 1.77 10.68
N PHE A 272 0.18 1.41 10.53
CA PHE A 272 -0.21 0.04 10.17
C PHE A 272 0.20 -0.31 8.74
N GLU A 273 0.04 0.60 7.79
CA GLU A 273 0.29 0.41 6.37
C GLU A 273 1.79 0.31 6.07
N ILE A 274 2.60 1.12 6.76
CA ILE A 274 4.06 1.03 6.71
C ILE A 274 4.53 -0.36 7.14
N VAL A 275 3.99 -0.85 8.26
CA VAL A 275 4.33 -2.15 8.83
C VAL A 275 3.86 -3.28 7.94
N LEU A 276 2.62 -3.22 7.47
CA LEU A 276 2.03 -4.21 6.58
C LEU A 276 2.83 -4.35 5.29
N ALA A 277 3.13 -3.25 4.60
CA ALA A 277 3.84 -3.30 3.34
C ALA A 277 5.25 -3.87 3.49
N ALA A 278 5.96 -3.52 4.57
CA ALA A 278 7.26 -4.10 4.90
C ALA A 278 7.17 -5.62 5.17
N LEU A 279 6.08 -6.09 5.78
CA LEU A 279 5.87 -7.51 6.06
C LEU A 279 5.43 -8.29 4.82
N LEU A 280 4.58 -7.73 3.97
CA LEU A 280 4.15 -8.32 2.71
C LEU A 280 5.33 -8.47 1.73
N ALA A 281 6.27 -7.53 1.73
CA ALA A 281 7.48 -7.61 0.92
C ALA A 281 8.34 -8.87 1.18
N LEU A 282 8.16 -9.57 2.30
CA LEU A 282 8.87 -10.81 2.62
C LEU A 282 8.36 -12.04 1.87
N PHE A 283 7.14 -11.98 1.33
CA PHE A 283 6.48 -13.12 0.67
C PHE A 283 6.45 -13.00 -0.85
N THR A 284 6.83 -11.85 -1.40
CA THR A 284 6.78 -11.54 -2.84
C THR A 284 7.84 -12.26 -3.68
N ALA A 285 8.59 -13.22 -3.10
CA ALA A 285 9.60 -14.02 -3.80
C ALA A 285 9.38 -15.56 -3.72
N GLY A 286 8.25 -16.02 -3.17
CA GLY A 286 7.98 -17.46 -2.95
C GLY A 286 6.81 -18.02 -3.76
N ALA A 287 7.15 -18.81 -4.80
CA ALA A 287 6.32 -19.73 -5.59
C ALA A 287 5.00 -19.16 -6.23
N GLY A 288 5.03 -19.02 -7.57
CA GLY A 288 3.86 -18.88 -8.46
C GLY A 288 3.44 -17.44 -8.73
N ASN A 289 3.49 -16.99 -10.00
CA ASN A 289 2.99 -15.75 -10.65
C ASN A 289 3.15 -14.36 -9.97
N VAL A 290 3.54 -14.26 -8.69
CA VAL A 290 3.74 -13.00 -7.95
C VAL A 290 5.05 -12.27 -8.34
N ALA A 291 5.92 -12.93 -9.12
CA ALA A 291 7.20 -12.35 -9.55
C ALA A 291 7.06 -11.08 -10.42
N GLN A 292 5.92 -10.90 -11.11
CA GLN A 292 5.70 -9.76 -12.00
C GLN A 292 5.34 -8.46 -11.25
N ALA A 293 4.63 -8.57 -10.12
CA ALA A 293 4.41 -7.45 -9.20
C ALA A 293 5.70 -7.09 -8.43
N ALA A 294 6.56 -8.08 -8.15
CA ALA A 294 7.81 -7.90 -7.41
C ALA A 294 8.93 -7.22 -8.22
N SER A 295 8.95 -7.37 -9.55
CA SER A 295 9.91 -6.67 -10.42
C SER A 295 9.74 -5.15 -10.47
N GLN A 296 8.65 -4.63 -9.89
CA GLN A 296 8.29 -3.21 -9.92
C GLN A 296 8.56 -2.47 -8.58
N LEU A 297 8.90 -3.17 -7.50
CA LEU A 297 9.22 -2.55 -6.21
C LEU A 297 10.73 -2.24 -6.12
N ARG A 298 11.12 -1.02 -6.51
CA ARG A 298 12.52 -0.53 -6.55
C ARG A 298 13.32 -0.77 -5.26
N HIS A 299 12.65 -0.76 -4.11
CA HIS A 299 13.24 -0.99 -2.77
C HIS A 299 12.81 -2.30 -2.08
N ALA A 300 12.37 -3.32 -2.83
CA ALA A 300 11.90 -4.60 -2.26
C ALA A 300 12.88 -5.26 -1.28
N SER A 301 14.20 -5.11 -1.50
CA SER A 301 15.24 -5.62 -0.60
C SER A 301 15.28 -4.89 0.75
N ARG A 302 15.12 -3.55 0.73
CA ARG A 302 15.07 -2.71 1.94
C ARG A 302 13.79 -2.95 2.73
N LEU A 303 12.65 -3.04 2.05
CA LEU A 303 11.35 -3.36 2.67
C LEU A 303 11.36 -4.73 3.37
N ARG A 304 12.03 -5.73 2.78
CA ARG A 304 12.25 -7.02 3.44
C ARG A 304 13.07 -6.87 4.73
N GLY A 305 14.17 -6.12 4.67
CA GLY A 305 14.96 -5.79 5.85
C GLY A 305 14.11 -5.13 6.94
N LEU A 306 13.27 -4.17 6.55
CA LEU A 306 12.37 -3.44 7.42
C LEU A 306 11.32 -4.36 8.08
N GLY A 307 10.72 -5.29 7.33
CA GLY A 307 9.77 -6.26 7.88
C GLY A 307 10.39 -7.18 8.95
N HIS A 308 11.64 -7.60 8.76
CA HIS A 308 12.37 -8.34 9.79
C HIS A 308 12.65 -7.50 11.04
N LEU A 309 13.00 -6.22 10.86
CA LEU A 309 13.23 -5.29 11.96
C LEU A 309 11.94 -5.01 12.75
N PHE A 310 10.80 -4.81 12.09
CA PHE A 310 9.51 -4.63 12.78
C PHE A 310 9.09 -5.87 13.57
N ARG A 311 9.26 -7.09 13.03
CA ARG A 311 9.06 -8.33 13.80
C ARG A 311 9.97 -8.40 15.03
N ASN A 312 11.23 -8.00 14.89
CA ASN A 312 12.17 -7.98 16.01
C ASN A 312 11.78 -6.95 17.07
N LEU A 313 11.44 -5.74 16.66
CA LEU A 313 11.02 -4.67 17.55
C LEU A 313 9.74 -5.04 18.29
N ALA A 314 8.71 -5.54 17.61
CA ALA A 314 7.47 -5.98 18.27
C ALA A 314 7.72 -7.10 19.28
N ARG A 315 8.65 -8.03 19.02
CA ARG A 315 9.07 -9.04 20.02
C ARG A 315 9.76 -8.41 21.24
N GLN A 316 10.59 -7.39 21.04
CA GLN A 316 11.26 -6.68 22.14
C GLN A 316 10.28 -5.82 22.96
N LEU A 317 9.35 -5.12 22.30
CA LEU A 317 8.30 -4.34 22.95
C LEU A 317 7.36 -5.22 23.78
N ARG A 318 7.00 -6.41 23.29
CA ARG A 318 6.30 -7.43 24.08
C ARG A 318 7.05 -7.79 25.36
N ARG A 319 8.36 -8.00 25.27
CA ARG A 319 9.20 -8.30 26.43
C ARG A 319 9.28 -7.13 27.40
N LYS A 320 9.20 -5.89 26.93
CA LYS A 320 9.23 -4.71 27.83
C LYS A 320 8.08 -4.72 28.85
N LYS A 321 6.95 -5.36 28.54
CA LYS A 321 5.77 -5.49 29.43
C LYS A 321 5.95 -6.56 30.54
N LEU A 322 7.09 -7.24 30.63
CA LEU A 322 7.36 -8.34 31.59
C LEU A 322 7.47 -7.94 33.07
N ARG A 323 7.73 -6.66 33.37
CA ARG A 323 8.21 -6.29 34.72
C ARG A 323 7.10 -6.44 35.76
N LYS A 324 7.14 -7.54 36.51
CA LYS A 324 6.13 -7.88 37.53
C LYS A 324 6.80 -8.51 38.75
N GLU A 325 6.35 -8.14 39.94
CA GLU A 325 6.82 -8.71 41.20
C GLU A 325 5.62 -9.22 41.99
N PHE A 326 5.72 -10.43 42.52
CA PHE A 326 4.65 -11.10 43.26
C PHE A 326 5.22 -12.20 44.16
N ASP A 327 4.47 -12.58 45.18
CA ASP A 327 4.77 -13.75 46.00
C ASP A 327 3.92 -14.94 45.49
N ALA A 328 4.58 -16.07 45.21
CA ALA A 328 3.97 -17.28 44.65
C ALA A 328 4.00 -18.41 45.69
N PRO A 329 2.85 -19.04 46.02
CA PRO A 329 2.86 -20.22 46.89
C PRO A 329 3.54 -21.40 46.21
N VAL A 330 4.29 -22.19 46.99
CA VAL A 330 4.77 -23.49 46.53
C VAL A 330 3.62 -24.51 46.44
N ASP A 331 3.82 -25.55 45.63
CA ASP A 331 2.87 -26.64 45.35
C ASP A 331 1.54 -26.22 44.71
N GLN A 332 1.49 -25.00 44.18
CA GLN A 332 0.36 -24.49 43.44
C GLN A 332 0.83 -23.80 42.16
N LYS A 333 0.17 -24.12 41.04
CA LYS A 333 0.37 -23.41 39.79
C LYS A 333 -0.07 -21.96 39.94
N THR A 334 0.85 -21.03 39.68
CA THR A 334 0.57 -19.59 39.65
C THR A 334 0.51 -19.12 38.20
N SER A 335 -0.67 -18.74 37.75
CA SER A 335 -0.90 -18.17 36.41
C SER A 335 -1.02 -16.65 36.49
N LEU A 336 -0.25 -15.96 35.66
CA LEU A 336 -0.22 -14.50 35.56
C LEU A 336 -0.58 -14.06 34.15
N SER A 337 -1.20 -12.89 34.08
CA SER A 337 -1.47 -12.21 32.82
C SER A 337 -0.90 -10.79 32.79
N THR A 338 -0.61 -10.30 31.57
CA THR A 338 -0.27 -8.91 31.27
C THR A 338 -1.14 -8.38 30.13
N GLU A 339 -1.40 -7.07 30.18
CA GLU A 339 -2.19 -6.37 29.17
C GLU A 339 -1.53 -6.43 27.78
N GLN A 340 -2.37 -6.48 26.77
CA GLN A 340 -1.99 -6.39 25.36
C GLN A 340 -2.14 -4.94 24.86
N PRO A 341 -1.34 -4.46 23.87
CA PRO A 341 -1.58 -3.18 23.21
C PRO A 341 -3.02 -3.08 22.71
N GLN A 342 -3.57 -1.87 22.73
CA GLN A 342 -4.89 -1.58 22.20
C GLN A 342 -4.97 -1.87 20.70
N ALA A 343 -6.20 -2.14 20.23
CA ALA A 343 -6.42 -2.46 18.84
C ALA A 343 -6.08 -1.21 18.03
N PRO A 344 -5.16 -1.29 17.03
CA PRO A 344 -4.91 -0.17 16.15
C PRO A 344 -6.23 0.34 15.59
N GLN A 345 -6.50 1.62 15.76
CA GLN A 345 -7.65 2.23 15.12
C GLN A 345 -7.36 2.29 13.63
N LEU A 346 -7.98 1.36 12.90
CA LEU A 346 -8.01 1.36 11.45
C LEU A 346 -8.97 2.49 11.05
N THR A 347 -8.46 3.52 10.38
CA THR A 347 -9.31 4.58 9.82
C THR A 347 -10.27 3.95 8.82
N ALA A 348 -11.57 4.07 9.11
CA ALA A 348 -12.65 3.47 8.33
C ALA A 348 -12.75 4.10 6.93
N ARG A 349 -13.34 3.33 6.00
CA ARG A 349 -13.73 3.68 4.63
C ARG A 349 -13.86 5.19 4.45
N ALA A 350 -12.84 5.82 3.85
CA ALA A 350 -12.93 7.21 3.49
C ALA A 350 -14.16 7.37 2.57
N GLU A 351 -15.07 8.28 2.92
CA GLU A 351 -16.11 8.72 1.99
C GLU A 351 -15.44 9.14 0.68
N LEU A 352 -16.08 8.84 -0.47
CA LEU A 352 -15.52 9.23 -1.76
C LEU A 352 -15.18 10.72 -1.74
N PRO A 353 -13.98 11.12 -2.17
CA PRO A 353 -13.56 12.52 -2.07
C PRO A 353 -14.44 13.43 -2.95
N TYR A 354 -15.18 12.85 -3.88
CA TYR A 354 -16.07 13.50 -4.85
C TYR A 354 -17.50 12.94 -4.81
N GLU A 355 -18.41 13.66 -5.47
CA GLU A 355 -19.79 13.23 -5.68
C GLU A 355 -19.91 12.46 -7.02
N PRO A 356 -20.33 11.18 -7.01
CA PRO A 356 -20.56 10.43 -8.23
C PRO A 356 -21.62 11.08 -9.12
N HIS A 357 -21.42 10.98 -10.43
CA HIS A 357 -22.37 11.52 -11.41
C HIS A 357 -23.71 10.77 -11.35
N SER A 358 -24.85 11.47 -11.23
CA SER A 358 -26.16 10.84 -10.96
C SER A 358 -26.62 9.84 -12.01
N ASP A 359 -26.24 10.06 -13.27
CA ASP A 359 -26.58 9.17 -14.38
C ASP A 359 -25.90 7.79 -14.29
N VAL A 360 -24.84 7.67 -13.50
CA VAL A 360 -24.08 6.42 -13.36
C VAL A 360 -24.58 5.67 -12.14
N LYS A 361 -25.28 4.56 -12.38
CA LYS A 361 -25.91 3.75 -11.31
C LYS A 361 -24.99 2.70 -10.71
N ALA A 362 -23.97 2.28 -11.45
CA ALA A 362 -23.06 1.22 -11.06
C ALA A 362 -21.71 1.39 -11.77
N PRO A 363 -20.61 0.96 -11.14
CA PRO A 363 -19.29 0.92 -11.77
C PRO A 363 -19.21 -0.13 -12.88
N LYS A 364 -18.22 -0.01 -13.77
CA LYS A 364 -17.92 -1.04 -14.79
C LYS A 364 -17.30 -2.29 -14.16
N THR A 365 -16.47 -2.11 -13.13
CA THR A 365 -15.88 -3.16 -12.30
C THR A 365 -15.49 -2.58 -10.93
N GLY A 366 -15.23 -3.41 -9.93
CA GLY A 366 -14.96 -2.95 -8.57
C GLY A 366 -16.20 -2.43 -7.83
N ASP A 367 -16.00 -1.62 -6.78
CA ASP A 367 -17.05 -1.20 -5.85
C ASP A 367 -17.40 0.29 -5.91
N ARG A 368 -16.79 1.05 -6.82
CA ARG A 368 -16.85 2.52 -6.85
C ARG A 368 -17.11 3.10 -8.23
N VAL A 369 -18.05 4.04 -8.33
CA VAL A 369 -18.24 4.89 -9.50
C VAL A 369 -17.15 5.96 -9.57
N HIS A 370 -16.46 6.05 -10.71
CA HIS A 370 -15.38 7.01 -10.96
C HIS A 370 -15.87 8.30 -11.63
N LYS A 371 -16.88 8.21 -12.50
CA LYS A 371 -17.52 9.38 -13.10
C LYS A 371 -18.09 10.29 -12.03
N ARG A 372 -17.77 11.58 -12.09
CA ARG A 372 -18.14 12.56 -11.06
C ARG A 372 -18.73 13.84 -11.64
N TYR A 373 -19.13 14.70 -10.72
CA TYR A 373 -19.47 16.09 -11.03
C TYR A 373 -18.26 17.01 -10.90
N HIS A 374 -17.96 17.73 -11.97
CA HIS A 374 -17.01 18.84 -12.00
C HIS A 374 -17.77 20.14 -11.72
N ARG A 375 -17.28 20.95 -10.77
CA ARG A 375 -17.99 22.14 -10.26
C ARG A 375 -17.25 23.44 -10.49
N ASP A 376 -16.00 23.36 -10.93
CA ASP A 376 -15.19 24.51 -11.26
C ASP A 376 -15.23 24.77 -12.77
N GLY A 377 -14.75 25.94 -13.17
CA GLY A 377 -14.67 26.31 -14.58
C GLY A 377 -15.98 26.77 -15.20
N ASN A 378 -15.96 26.87 -16.53
CA ASN A 378 -17.13 27.23 -17.32
C ASN A 378 -18.15 26.08 -17.25
N PRO A 379 -19.45 26.33 -17.01
CA PRO A 379 -20.47 25.27 -17.03
C PRO A 379 -20.55 24.44 -18.33
N GLU A 380 -20.08 24.98 -19.46
CA GLU A 380 -20.00 24.29 -20.75
C GLU A 380 -18.67 23.53 -20.97
N ASP A 381 -17.68 23.78 -20.11
CA ASP A 381 -16.36 23.12 -20.11
C ASP A 381 -15.85 22.99 -18.66
N PRO A 382 -16.56 22.23 -17.81
CA PRO A 382 -16.29 22.21 -16.39
C PRO A 382 -15.04 21.37 -16.11
N TYR A 383 -14.40 21.67 -14.98
CA TYR A 383 -13.24 20.94 -14.50
C TYR A 383 -13.21 20.90 -12.97
N THR A 384 -12.24 20.17 -12.42
CA THR A 384 -11.95 20.16 -10.99
C THR A 384 -10.60 20.81 -10.72
N LEU A 385 -10.61 21.89 -9.96
CA LEU A 385 -9.39 22.51 -9.48
C LEU A 385 -8.69 21.62 -8.45
N GLN A 386 -7.41 21.40 -8.68
CA GLN A 386 -6.51 20.78 -7.71
C GLN A 386 -6.10 21.81 -6.64
N ALA A 387 -5.37 21.35 -5.62
CA ALA A 387 -4.88 22.22 -4.56
C ALA A 387 -3.96 23.36 -5.04
N ASP A 388 -3.29 23.19 -6.19
CA ASP A 388 -2.46 24.21 -6.83
C ASP A 388 -3.28 25.26 -7.61
N GLY A 389 -4.61 25.12 -7.65
CA GLY A 389 -5.51 26.04 -8.34
C GLY A 389 -5.59 25.80 -9.85
N LYS A 390 -5.16 24.65 -10.36
CA LYS A 390 -5.27 24.27 -11.79
C LYS A 390 -6.06 22.98 -11.98
N PRO A 391 -6.64 22.73 -13.17
CA PRO A 391 -7.09 21.39 -13.55
C PRO A 391 -5.93 20.40 -13.55
N MET A 392 -6.21 19.13 -13.24
CA MET A 392 -5.18 18.09 -13.19
C MET A 392 -4.45 17.94 -14.53
N GLY A 393 -3.12 18.14 -14.51
CA GLY A 393 -2.26 18.02 -15.69
C GLY A 393 -2.23 19.26 -16.59
N ALA A 394 -2.95 20.33 -16.23
CA ALA A 394 -3.03 21.55 -17.01
C ALA A 394 -1.96 22.59 -16.64
N GLU A 395 -1.60 23.41 -17.62
CA GLU A 395 -0.79 24.61 -17.48
C GLU A 395 -1.66 25.86 -17.43
N THR A 396 -1.12 26.97 -16.91
CA THR A 396 -1.82 28.25 -16.80
C THR A 396 -1.49 29.16 -17.97
N GLY A 397 -2.50 29.90 -18.43
CA GLY A 397 -2.40 30.87 -19.51
C GLY A 397 -2.93 30.33 -20.85
N PRO A 398 -2.77 31.12 -21.92
CA PRO A 398 -3.26 30.74 -23.24
C PRO A 398 -2.44 29.61 -23.82
N MET A 399 -3.11 28.68 -24.50
CA MET A 399 -2.46 27.57 -25.17
C MET A 399 -1.54 28.07 -26.30
N PRO A 400 -0.26 27.66 -26.35
CA PRO A 400 0.63 27.98 -27.46
C PRO A 400 0.14 27.41 -28.81
N ASN A 401 0.17 28.21 -29.88
CA ASN A 401 -0.29 27.82 -31.22
C ASN A 401 0.38 26.57 -31.80
N HIS A 402 1.59 26.21 -31.37
CA HIS A 402 2.27 25.00 -31.88
C HIS A 402 1.71 23.70 -31.30
N LEU A 403 0.83 23.79 -30.30
CA LEU A 403 0.10 22.65 -29.74
C LEU A 403 -1.27 22.47 -30.41
N THR A 404 -1.70 23.42 -31.25
CA THR A 404 -2.95 23.33 -31.99
C THR A 404 -2.90 22.16 -32.97
N GLY A 405 -4.04 21.50 -33.13
CA GLY A 405 -4.17 20.40 -34.08
C GLY A 405 -4.09 20.80 -35.53
N LEU A 406 -4.12 19.79 -36.39
CA LEU A 406 -4.20 19.96 -37.84
C LEU A 406 -5.44 20.77 -38.24
N GLU A 407 -5.28 21.69 -39.18
CA GLU A 407 -6.39 22.48 -39.75
C GLU A 407 -7.13 21.75 -40.89
N ALA A 408 -6.60 20.61 -41.33
CA ALA A 408 -7.19 19.77 -42.36
C ALA A 408 -6.70 18.32 -42.23
N PRO A 409 -7.42 17.33 -42.80
CA PRO A 409 -6.96 15.95 -42.83
C PRO A 409 -5.56 15.82 -43.48
N PRO A 410 -4.73 14.85 -43.06
CA PRO A 410 -3.42 14.59 -43.66
C PRO A 410 -3.50 14.35 -45.17
N ALA A 411 -2.40 14.65 -45.87
CA ALA A 411 -2.33 14.46 -47.31
C ALA A 411 -2.63 13.00 -47.71
N GLY A 412 -3.51 12.80 -48.69
CA GLY A 412 -3.92 11.47 -49.15
C GLY A 412 -4.91 10.76 -48.22
N HIS A 413 -5.48 11.45 -47.22
CA HIS A 413 -6.46 10.90 -46.29
C HIS A 413 -7.58 10.11 -46.98
N ASP A 414 -8.29 10.70 -47.96
CA ASP A 414 -9.45 10.05 -48.58
C ASP A 414 -9.07 8.77 -49.35
N ASP A 415 -7.89 8.76 -49.98
CA ASP A 415 -7.35 7.58 -50.66
C ASP A 415 -6.97 6.48 -49.66
N LEU A 416 -6.45 6.85 -48.48
CA LEU A 416 -6.13 5.91 -47.40
C LEU A 416 -7.41 5.35 -46.75
N VAL A 417 -8.44 6.16 -46.59
CA VAL A 417 -9.77 5.71 -46.13
C VAL A 417 -10.35 4.67 -47.09
N ALA A 418 -10.25 4.91 -48.40
CA ALA A 418 -10.66 3.92 -49.42
C ALA A 418 -9.85 2.61 -49.35
N GLN A 419 -8.65 2.65 -48.75
CA GLN A 419 -7.77 1.50 -48.50
C GLN A 419 -7.95 0.88 -47.09
N GLY A 420 -8.96 1.33 -46.35
CA GLY A 420 -9.34 0.77 -45.05
C GLY A 420 -8.73 1.46 -43.83
N TRP A 421 -8.03 2.60 -43.98
CA TRP A 421 -7.66 3.41 -42.81
C TRP A 421 -8.90 4.11 -42.22
N PRO A 422 -8.89 4.42 -40.91
CA PRO A 422 -9.98 5.17 -40.29
C PRO A 422 -10.18 6.54 -40.95
N ASN A 423 -11.43 7.00 -41.00
CA ASN A 423 -11.76 8.34 -41.49
C ASN A 423 -11.57 9.35 -40.34
N LEU A 424 -10.66 10.31 -40.50
CA LEU A 424 -10.42 11.41 -39.55
C LEU A 424 -11.46 12.53 -39.63
N ASN A 425 -12.51 12.37 -40.44
CA ASN A 425 -13.76 13.14 -40.39
C ASN A 425 -14.91 12.24 -39.87
N TYR A 426 -14.67 11.53 -38.77
CA TYR A 426 -15.58 10.50 -38.28
C TYR A 426 -16.89 11.10 -37.75
N ASP A 427 -18.03 10.57 -38.20
CA ASP A 427 -19.38 10.97 -37.77
C ASP A 427 -19.66 12.49 -37.86
N GLY A 428 -19.02 13.17 -38.82
CA GLY A 428 -19.15 14.61 -39.01
C GLY A 428 -18.31 15.46 -38.07
N TYR A 429 -17.44 14.84 -37.26
CA TYR A 429 -16.46 15.51 -36.40
C TYR A 429 -15.07 15.53 -37.05
N GLU A 430 -14.35 16.63 -36.86
CA GLU A 430 -13.02 16.87 -37.42
C GLU A 430 -11.91 16.20 -36.61
N THR A 431 -11.95 14.86 -36.43
CA THR A 431 -10.98 14.09 -35.63
C THR A 431 -9.51 14.40 -35.93
N TYR A 432 -9.17 14.84 -37.15
CA TYR A 432 -7.82 15.25 -37.51
C TYR A 432 -7.26 16.38 -36.61
N ASP A 433 -8.11 17.24 -36.07
CA ASP A 433 -7.73 18.35 -35.18
C ASP A 433 -7.24 17.89 -33.80
N THR A 434 -7.41 16.61 -33.48
CA THR A 434 -6.89 16.04 -32.24
C THR A 434 -5.41 15.69 -32.33
N PHE A 435 -4.81 15.79 -33.52
CA PHE A 435 -3.40 15.51 -33.77
C PHE A 435 -2.64 16.79 -34.11
N VAL A 436 -1.43 16.95 -33.57
CA VAL A 436 -0.48 17.98 -34.07
C VAL A 436 0.08 17.57 -35.43
N ASP A 437 0.31 16.27 -35.60
CA ASP A 437 0.68 15.62 -36.85
C ASP A 437 0.09 14.20 -36.84
N ALA A 438 -0.30 13.67 -38.00
CA ALA A 438 -0.91 12.34 -38.10
C ALA A 438 -0.39 11.61 -39.32
N LYS A 439 0.12 10.39 -39.11
CA LYS A 439 0.57 9.49 -40.17
C LYS A 439 -0.25 8.20 -40.16
N PRO A 440 -0.49 7.59 -41.32
CA PRO A 440 -1.08 6.26 -41.37
C PRO A 440 -0.08 5.23 -40.84
N VAL A 441 -0.56 4.32 -40.01
CA VAL A 441 0.21 3.17 -39.52
C VAL A 441 -0.57 1.88 -39.76
N ASP A 442 0.19 0.80 -39.98
CA ASP A 442 -0.31 -0.57 -39.93
C ASP A 442 0.31 -1.23 -38.70
N ILE A 443 -0.49 -1.38 -37.65
CA ILE A 443 -0.02 -1.89 -36.37
C ILE A 443 0.15 -3.41 -36.50
N PRO A 444 1.33 -3.98 -36.18
CA PRO A 444 1.58 -5.40 -36.35
C PRO A 444 0.66 -6.28 -35.49
N GLU A 445 0.35 -7.47 -36.00
CA GLU A 445 -0.27 -8.55 -35.23
C GLU A 445 0.45 -8.79 -33.90
N GLY A 446 -0.31 -9.05 -32.84
CA GLY A 446 0.18 -9.31 -31.49
C GLY A 446 0.54 -8.04 -30.70
N THR A 447 0.50 -6.86 -31.33
CA THR A 447 0.65 -5.59 -30.61
C THR A 447 -0.51 -5.40 -29.64
N LYS A 448 -0.22 -5.09 -28.38
CA LYS A 448 -1.21 -4.70 -27.40
C LYS A 448 -1.36 -3.17 -27.40
N ILE A 449 -2.60 -2.69 -27.36
CA ILE A 449 -2.94 -1.28 -27.22
C ILE A 449 -3.96 -1.09 -26.09
N TYR A 450 -4.01 0.12 -25.53
CA TYR A 450 -4.77 0.46 -24.34
C TYR A 450 -5.68 1.65 -24.57
N ARG A 451 -6.81 1.69 -23.88
CA ARG A 451 -7.70 2.85 -23.81
C ARG A 451 -8.16 3.08 -22.39
N ILE A 452 -8.10 4.32 -21.94
CA ILE A 452 -8.62 4.74 -20.64
C ILE A 452 -10.08 5.13 -20.77
N VAL A 453 -10.92 4.69 -19.84
CA VAL A 453 -12.37 4.92 -19.85
C VAL A 453 -12.89 5.18 -18.43
N ASP A 454 -13.98 5.93 -18.35
CA ASP A 454 -14.90 5.94 -17.21
C ASP A 454 -16.19 5.17 -17.54
N GLU A 455 -17.20 5.24 -16.67
CA GLU A 455 -18.49 4.55 -16.88
C GLU A 455 -19.31 5.06 -18.06
N LYS A 456 -19.12 6.31 -18.49
CA LYS A 456 -19.84 6.92 -19.61
C LYS A 456 -19.15 6.71 -20.96
N ASN A 457 -17.84 6.44 -20.97
CA ASN A 457 -17.12 6.25 -22.23
C ASN A 457 -17.36 4.84 -22.84
N ASN A 458 -17.35 4.77 -24.17
CA ASN A 458 -17.35 3.51 -24.90
C ASN A 458 -15.96 2.82 -24.80
N ASP A 459 -15.97 1.53 -24.44
CA ASP A 459 -14.78 0.68 -24.35
C ASP A 459 -14.12 0.51 -25.72
N ALA A 460 -14.91 0.34 -26.78
CA ALA A 460 -14.43 0.25 -28.17
C ALA A 460 -14.36 1.63 -28.86
N GLY A 461 -14.04 2.69 -28.12
CA GLY A 461 -13.90 4.05 -28.67
C GLY A 461 -12.71 4.20 -29.62
N GLY A 462 -12.55 5.39 -30.22
CA GLY A 462 -11.59 5.59 -31.31
C GLY A 462 -10.14 5.84 -30.89
N PHE A 463 -9.90 6.35 -29.68
CA PHE A 463 -8.55 6.76 -29.24
C PHE A 463 -7.89 5.72 -28.34
N TRP A 464 -6.67 5.33 -28.68
CA TRP A 464 -5.87 4.29 -28.03
C TRP A 464 -4.41 4.74 -27.85
N ALA A 465 -3.66 4.01 -27.04
CA ALA A 465 -2.24 4.20 -26.77
C ALA A 465 -1.50 2.87 -26.89
N TYR A 466 -0.21 2.90 -27.23
CA TYR A 466 0.64 1.70 -27.22
C TYR A 466 0.93 1.20 -25.80
N ASP A 467 0.99 2.12 -24.85
CA ASP A 467 1.31 1.86 -23.46
C ASP A 467 0.21 2.43 -22.56
N LEU A 468 -0.03 1.76 -21.44
CA LEU A 468 -0.87 2.31 -20.39
C LEU A 468 -0.11 3.48 -19.74
N PRO A 469 -0.69 4.70 -19.66
CA PRO A 469 -0.04 5.82 -18.98
C PRO A 469 0.26 5.49 -17.51
N ALA A 470 1.28 6.11 -16.93
CA ALA A 470 1.67 5.79 -15.55
C ALA A 470 0.62 6.22 -14.52
N ASN A 471 -0.02 7.38 -14.75
CA ASN A 471 -1.03 7.93 -13.84
C ASN A 471 -1.99 8.90 -14.56
N LYS A 472 -3.05 9.29 -13.83
CA LYS A 472 -4.11 10.19 -14.31
C LYS A 472 -3.58 11.54 -14.78
N THR A 473 -2.63 12.14 -14.05
CA THR A 473 -2.03 13.44 -14.40
C THR A 473 -1.28 13.39 -15.73
N GLU A 474 -0.44 12.37 -15.92
CA GLU A 474 0.30 12.21 -17.18
C GLU A 474 -0.61 11.90 -18.36
N TRP A 475 -1.60 11.05 -18.15
CA TRP A 475 -2.59 10.76 -19.17
C TRP A 475 -3.32 12.04 -19.59
N ARG A 476 -3.82 12.84 -18.65
CA ARG A 476 -4.48 14.12 -18.96
C ARG A 476 -3.55 15.09 -19.66
N ARG A 477 -2.35 15.30 -19.12
CA ARG A 477 -1.38 16.24 -19.69
C ARG A 477 -1.00 15.85 -21.12
N GLY A 478 -0.60 14.60 -21.33
CA GLY A 478 0.02 14.14 -22.56
C GLY A 478 -0.97 13.74 -23.66
N TYR A 479 -2.12 13.16 -23.29
CA TYR A 479 -3.20 12.83 -24.24
C TYR A 479 -4.26 13.94 -24.33
N ALA A 480 -4.08 15.02 -23.58
CA ALA A 480 -4.96 16.18 -23.55
C ALA A 480 -6.44 15.84 -23.27
N VAL A 481 -6.69 14.89 -22.37
CA VAL A 481 -8.06 14.48 -22.03
C VAL A 481 -8.58 15.26 -20.84
N LYS A 482 -9.58 16.12 -21.07
CA LYS A 482 -10.27 16.85 -20.00
C LYS A 482 -11.01 15.90 -19.05
N ASP A 483 -11.18 16.33 -17.81
CA ASP A 483 -11.79 15.53 -16.75
C ASP A 483 -13.28 15.31 -16.94
N ASP A 484 -14.01 16.32 -17.39
CA ASP A 484 -15.42 16.14 -17.72
C ASP A 484 -15.65 15.15 -18.88
N TRP A 485 -14.70 15.06 -19.82
CA TRP A 485 -14.81 14.11 -20.95
C TRP A 485 -14.61 12.65 -20.53
N ASN A 486 -13.70 12.43 -19.59
CA ASN A 486 -13.36 11.10 -19.10
C ASN A 486 -12.69 11.23 -17.72
N ASP A 487 -13.34 10.71 -16.70
CA ASP A 487 -12.83 10.73 -15.32
C ASP A 487 -11.77 9.68 -15.04
N ASN A 488 -11.47 8.80 -16.00
CA ASN A 488 -10.75 7.57 -15.79
C ASN A 488 -11.51 6.67 -14.78
N GLY A 489 -10.88 5.57 -14.39
CA GLY A 489 -11.36 4.56 -13.44
C GLY A 489 -10.99 3.19 -13.95
N TYR A 490 -10.98 3.06 -15.28
CA TYR A 490 -10.70 1.82 -15.96
C TYR A 490 -9.81 1.99 -17.17
N TYR A 491 -9.16 0.90 -17.55
CA TYR A 491 -8.56 0.74 -18.85
C TYR A 491 -9.09 -0.54 -19.50
N VAL A 492 -9.11 -0.53 -20.83
CA VAL A 492 -9.38 -1.69 -21.66
C VAL A 492 -8.20 -1.93 -22.58
N GLU A 493 -8.00 -3.19 -22.95
CA GLU A 493 -6.93 -3.65 -23.82
C GLU A 493 -7.49 -4.16 -25.14
N HIS A 494 -6.69 -4.07 -26.20
CA HIS A 494 -6.91 -4.80 -27.44
C HIS A 494 -5.60 -5.41 -27.91
N PHE A 495 -5.66 -6.68 -28.33
CA PHE A 495 -4.57 -7.34 -29.02
C PHE A 495 -4.87 -7.34 -30.52
N VAL A 496 -3.98 -6.74 -31.30
CA VAL A 496 -4.12 -6.69 -32.76
C VAL A 496 -4.10 -8.11 -33.33
N GLY A 497 -5.16 -8.47 -34.03
CA GLY A 497 -5.34 -9.79 -34.63
C GLY A 497 -4.54 -10.02 -35.92
N GLU A 498 -4.76 -11.20 -36.51
CA GLU A 498 -4.15 -11.59 -37.79
C GLU A 498 -4.48 -10.57 -38.90
N GLY A 499 -3.45 -10.13 -39.62
CA GLY A 499 -3.58 -9.15 -40.70
C GLY A 499 -3.31 -7.69 -40.29
N GLY A 500 -2.96 -7.43 -39.03
CA GLY A 500 -2.60 -6.10 -38.54
C GLY A 500 -3.81 -5.19 -38.32
N LEU A 501 -3.56 -3.97 -37.84
CA LEU A 501 -4.59 -2.97 -37.60
C LEU A 501 -4.21 -1.62 -38.20
N LYS A 502 -4.98 -1.17 -39.19
CA LYS A 502 -4.83 0.16 -39.79
C LYS A 502 -5.32 1.23 -38.81
N ALA A 503 -4.44 2.17 -38.49
CA ALA A 503 -4.73 3.28 -37.59
C ALA A 503 -4.06 4.57 -38.08
N TRP A 504 -4.43 5.69 -37.47
CA TRP A 504 -3.63 6.92 -37.53
C TRP A 504 -2.82 7.05 -36.24
N GLU A 505 -1.56 7.40 -36.36
CA GLU A 505 -0.65 7.61 -35.23
C GLU A 505 -0.10 9.03 -35.28
N GLY A 506 0.00 9.67 -34.11
CA GLY A 506 0.71 10.94 -34.00
C GLY A 506 0.58 11.60 -32.63
N PRO A 507 1.27 12.74 -32.43
CA PRO A 507 1.20 13.49 -31.17
C PRO A 507 -0.19 14.08 -30.97
N ALA A 508 -0.76 13.92 -29.78
CA ALA A 508 -2.01 14.56 -29.40
C ALA A 508 -1.88 16.09 -29.41
N ALA A 509 -2.86 16.78 -29.97
CA ALA A 509 -2.99 18.23 -29.88
C ALA A 509 -3.32 18.64 -28.45
N GLY A 510 -2.87 19.83 -28.05
CA GLY A 510 -3.25 20.44 -26.79
C GLY A 510 -4.73 20.77 -26.74
N GLN A 511 -5.29 20.85 -25.53
CA GLN A 511 -6.70 21.16 -25.31
C GLN A 511 -6.83 22.36 -24.37
N PRO A 512 -7.29 23.52 -24.84
CA PRO A 512 -7.54 24.67 -23.99
C PRO A 512 -8.83 24.46 -23.19
N TYR A 513 -8.85 24.97 -21.96
CA TYR A 513 -10.09 25.15 -21.22
C TYR A 513 -10.69 26.51 -21.51
N GLU A 514 -12.01 26.63 -21.50
CA GLU A 514 -12.70 27.91 -21.61
C GLU A 514 -12.29 28.87 -20.48
N GLU A 515 -11.99 30.12 -20.82
CA GLU A 515 -11.60 31.13 -19.83
C GLU A 515 -12.74 31.33 -18.82
N PHE A 516 -12.43 31.21 -17.53
CA PHE A 516 -13.42 31.37 -16.47
C PHE A 516 -12.87 32.14 -15.27
N SER A 517 -13.57 33.22 -14.89
CA SER A 517 -13.17 34.10 -13.79
C SER A 517 -11.75 34.64 -13.91
N GLY A 518 -11.28 34.89 -15.13
CA GLY A 518 -9.92 35.38 -15.43
C GLY A 518 -8.82 34.32 -15.33
N ASN A 519 -9.21 33.04 -15.18
CA ASN A 519 -8.28 31.91 -15.28
C ASN A 519 -8.39 31.29 -16.66
N GLU A 520 -7.23 31.01 -17.25
CA GLU A 520 -7.08 30.33 -18.52
C GLU A 520 -6.14 29.14 -18.29
N PHE A 521 -6.51 27.97 -18.79
CA PHE A 521 -5.73 26.75 -18.63
C PHE A 521 -5.68 25.96 -19.94
N TYR A 522 -4.69 25.09 -20.09
CA TYR A 522 -4.66 24.14 -21.19
C TYR A 522 -3.95 22.85 -20.81
N LEU A 523 -4.37 21.73 -21.41
CA LEU A 523 -3.61 20.48 -21.41
C LEU A 523 -2.64 20.51 -22.59
N GLN A 524 -1.39 20.14 -22.35
CA GLN A 524 -0.30 20.33 -23.32
C GLN A 524 -0.44 19.43 -24.56
N GLY A 525 -0.92 18.20 -24.39
CA GLY A 525 -0.84 17.19 -25.43
C GLY A 525 0.60 16.69 -25.64
N GLY A 526 0.84 16.10 -26.81
CA GLY A 526 2.16 15.69 -27.29
C GLY A 526 2.47 14.20 -27.15
N SER A 527 1.72 13.43 -26.36
CA SER A 527 1.88 11.97 -26.32
C SER A 527 1.43 11.34 -27.63
N THR A 528 2.08 10.25 -28.02
CA THR A 528 1.65 9.47 -29.18
C THR A 528 0.32 8.79 -28.88
N GLN A 529 -0.71 9.17 -29.65
CA GLN A 529 -2.02 8.54 -29.64
C GLN A 529 -2.29 7.83 -30.96
N LEU A 530 -3.22 6.88 -30.89
CA LEU A 530 -3.73 6.13 -32.02
C LEU A 530 -5.20 6.47 -32.22
N PHE A 531 -5.61 6.63 -33.47
CA PHE A 531 -7.01 6.66 -33.84
C PHE A 531 -7.37 5.45 -34.69
N VAL A 532 -8.36 4.69 -34.23
CA VAL A 532 -9.01 3.58 -34.93
C VAL A 532 -10.49 3.92 -35.10
N SER A 533 -11.15 3.32 -36.09
CA SER A 533 -12.59 3.51 -36.27
C SER A 533 -13.33 3.01 -35.02
N PRO A 534 -14.15 3.83 -34.34
CA PRO A 534 -14.90 3.37 -33.17
C PRO A 534 -15.75 2.13 -33.49
N ASN A 535 -15.73 1.16 -32.57
CA ASN A 535 -16.37 -0.16 -32.68
C ASN A 535 -15.83 -1.06 -33.81
N SER A 536 -14.68 -0.75 -34.41
CA SER A 536 -14.05 -1.64 -35.40
C SER A 536 -13.17 -2.73 -34.78
N ILE A 537 -12.90 -2.66 -33.48
CA ILE A 537 -12.11 -3.62 -32.73
C ILE A 537 -12.83 -4.03 -31.45
N GLU A 538 -12.57 -5.24 -30.96
CA GLU A 538 -13.07 -5.72 -29.68
C GLU A 538 -12.15 -5.26 -28.54
N ALA A 539 -12.73 -4.63 -27.52
CA ALA A 539 -12.04 -4.26 -26.29
C ALA A 539 -12.19 -5.37 -25.24
N SER A 540 -11.17 -5.55 -24.40
CA SER A 540 -11.26 -6.42 -23.22
C SER A 540 -12.35 -5.94 -22.26
N SER A 541 -12.71 -6.77 -21.28
CA SER A 541 -13.44 -6.28 -20.12
C SER A 541 -12.64 -5.17 -19.41
N PRO A 542 -13.31 -4.14 -18.85
CA PRO A 542 -12.64 -3.07 -18.12
C PRO A 542 -11.88 -3.57 -16.90
N ASN A 543 -10.62 -3.16 -16.79
CA ASN A 543 -9.75 -3.35 -15.63
C ASN A 543 -9.60 -2.04 -14.87
N LEU A 544 -9.53 -2.07 -13.54
CA LEU A 544 -9.28 -0.86 -12.77
C LEU A 544 -7.88 -0.33 -13.08
N THR A 545 -7.77 0.97 -13.35
CA THR A 545 -6.45 1.62 -13.43
C THR A 545 -5.77 1.69 -12.07
N ASN A 546 -6.57 1.69 -10.99
CA ASN A 546 -6.12 1.93 -9.62
C ASN A 546 -5.38 3.27 -9.46
N TRP A 547 -5.61 4.20 -10.39
CA TRP A 547 -5.07 5.54 -10.30
C TRP A 547 -5.77 6.33 -9.19
N PRO A 548 -5.08 7.30 -8.60
CA PRO A 548 -5.59 8.06 -7.47
C PRO A 548 -6.67 9.01 -7.96
N GLU A 549 -7.65 9.28 -7.10
CA GLU A 549 -8.64 10.32 -7.35
C GLU A 549 -8.19 11.60 -6.64
N PRO A 550 -8.42 12.78 -7.25
CA PRO A 550 -8.26 14.08 -6.58
C PRO A 550 -9.44 14.44 -5.68
#